data_AF-A0A915BVW4-F1
#
_entry.id   AF-A0A915BVW4-F1
#
_cell.length_a   1.000
_cell.length_b   1.000
_cell.length_c   1.000
_cell.angle_alpha   90.00
_cell.angle_beta   90.00
_cell.angle_gamma   90.00
#
_symmetry.space_group_name_H-M   'P 1'
#
loop_
_entity.id
_entity.type
_entity.pdbx_description
1 polymer ?
#
loop_
_entity_poly.entity_id
_entity_poly.type
_entity_poly.pdbx_seq_one_letter_code
_entity_poly.pdbx_strand_id
1 'polypeptide(L)'
;QRGAVRFIWVKDVTAPVSSTNLRVFRFTRVPFGVISSPFLLNATIQYHLKRKTTEFREEIQDNIYVDNVFLTAHQIPAAIEKGQEAKRVFEEADMNLREFRRNSREVLSALNKDSDSVQQSATLLGIVWDLQEDTMVFNTKKCDNWPATKRQFLAYTAEFYDPLGLFTPATLKLKLFLQHLWKKEYDWDQPFDNTDRQTAVALLERFQGQSLKLDQKLTAELDKKCAEIHVFVDASKSAYSAVAYLRSYSRDRYENSLLMSKSRVAPIRGITIPRPELMAALIGSRLLNFVKGS
;
A
#
# COMPACT_ATOMS: atom_id res chain seq x y z
N GLN A 1 -15.10 -30.30 6.51
CA GLN A 1 -16.55 -30.21 6.19
C GLN A 1 -16.75 -29.42 4.89
N ARG A 2 -17.25 -30.04 3.81
CA ARG A 2 -17.50 -29.38 2.49
C ARG A 2 -18.81 -28.57 2.43
N GLY A 3 -19.52 -28.40 3.55
CA GLY A 3 -20.79 -27.67 3.63
C GLY A 3 -20.64 -26.15 3.69
N ALA A 4 -19.47 -25.64 4.10
CA ALA A 4 -19.25 -24.22 4.40
C ALA A 4 -19.16 -23.28 3.17
N VAL A 5 -19.10 -23.84 1.96
CA VAL A 5 -18.98 -23.08 0.70
C VAL A 5 -20.22 -23.25 -0.21
N ARG A 6 -21.39 -23.48 0.40
CA ARG A 6 -22.67 -23.47 -0.30
C ARG A 6 -23.23 -22.06 -0.33
N PHE A 7 -23.90 -21.70 -1.42
CA PHE A 7 -24.61 -20.44 -1.53
C PHE A 7 -25.95 -20.66 -2.23
N ILE A 8 -26.90 -19.76 -1.96
CA ILE A 8 -28.22 -19.78 -2.56
C ILE A 8 -28.21 -18.81 -3.74
N TRP A 9 -28.78 -19.25 -4.86
CA TRP A 9 -29.00 -18.45 -6.05
C TRP A 9 -30.50 -18.36 -6.33
N VAL A 10 -30.98 -17.15 -6.55
CA VAL A 10 -32.37 -16.88 -6.95
C VAL A 10 -32.43 -16.89 -8.47
N LYS A 11 -33.28 -17.73 -9.07
CA LYS A 11 -33.39 -17.80 -10.54
C LYS A 11 -34.03 -16.53 -11.11
N ASP A 12 -35.12 -16.09 -10.49
CA ASP A 12 -35.87 -14.89 -10.86
C ASP A 12 -36.07 -14.02 -9.63
N VAL A 13 -35.41 -12.86 -9.64
CA VAL A 13 -35.41 -11.87 -8.55
C VAL A 13 -36.76 -11.16 -8.39
N THR A 14 -37.65 -11.24 -9.39
CA THR A 14 -38.99 -10.64 -9.37
C THR A 14 -40.07 -11.59 -8.86
N ALA A 15 -39.79 -12.91 -8.86
CA ALA A 15 -40.69 -13.94 -8.37
C ALA A 15 -40.55 -14.17 -6.86
N PRO A 16 -41.60 -14.67 -6.17
CA PRO A 16 -41.53 -14.95 -4.74
C PRO A 16 -40.48 -16.01 -4.41
N VAL A 17 -39.98 -15.96 -3.18
CA VAL A 17 -39.00 -16.93 -2.66
C VAL A 17 -39.70 -18.28 -2.47
N SER A 18 -39.40 -19.24 -3.34
CA SER A 18 -39.96 -20.59 -3.33
C SER A 18 -38.88 -21.64 -3.58
N SER A 19 -39.16 -22.90 -3.25
CA SER A 19 -38.26 -24.03 -3.50
C SER A 19 -37.95 -24.24 -4.99
N THR A 20 -38.83 -23.79 -5.89
CA THR A 20 -38.62 -23.85 -7.35
C THR A 20 -37.81 -22.66 -7.88
N ASN A 21 -37.84 -21.52 -7.18
CA ASN A 21 -37.09 -20.31 -7.52
C ASN A 21 -35.68 -20.26 -6.89
N LEU A 22 -35.47 -20.94 -5.76
CA LEU A 22 -34.16 -21.06 -5.10
C LEU A 22 -33.36 -22.25 -5.62
N ARG A 23 -32.06 -22.05 -5.90
CA ARG A 23 -31.08 -23.11 -6.17
C ARG A 23 -29.95 -23.03 -5.18
N VAL A 24 -29.50 -24.19 -4.68
CA VAL A 24 -28.30 -24.28 -3.84
C VAL A 24 -27.12 -24.71 -4.70
N PHE A 25 -26.12 -23.83 -4.81
CA PHE A 25 -24.86 -24.11 -5.46
C PHE A 25 -23.75 -24.36 -4.44
N ARG A 26 -22.64 -24.90 -4.92
CA ARG A 26 -21.43 -25.11 -4.14
C ARG A 26 -20.22 -24.75 -4.97
N PHE A 27 -19.28 -24.03 -4.37
CA PHE A 27 -17.99 -23.80 -5.00
C PHE A 27 -17.22 -25.10 -5.20
N THR A 28 -16.70 -25.31 -6.40
CA THR A 28 -15.77 -26.39 -6.76
C THR A 28 -14.30 -25.93 -6.76
N ARG A 29 -14.08 -24.62 -6.58
CA ARG A 29 -12.78 -23.94 -6.50
C ARG A 29 -12.71 -23.13 -5.21
N VAL A 30 -11.53 -22.62 -4.89
CA VAL A 30 -11.33 -21.72 -3.74
C VAL A 30 -12.15 -20.44 -3.99
N PRO A 31 -13.13 -20.11 -3.13
CA PRO A 31 -13.99 -18.94 -3.32
C PRO A 31 -13.23 -17.64 -3.01
N PHE A 32 -13.63 -16.56 -3.68
CA PHE A 32 -13.23 -15.21 -3.27
C PHE A 32 -13.94 -14.82 -1.96
N GLY A 33 -13.29 -13.98 -1.16
CA GLY A 33 -13.86 -13.45 0.09
C GLY A 33 -13.73 -14.35 1.33
N VAL A 34 -13.23 -15.58 1.18
CA VAL A 34 -12.86 -16.40 2.35
C VAL A 34 -11.47 -15.99 2.84
N ILE A 35 -11.32 -15.80 4.15
CA ILE A 35 -10.10 -15.29 4.81
C ILE A 35 -8.87 -16.13 4.45
N SER A 36 -9.04 -17.45 4.27
CA SER A 36 -7.93 -18.36 3.92
C SER A 36 -7.55 -18.35 2.43
N SER A 37 -8.37 -17.79 1.55
CA SER A 37 -8.14 -17.86 0.10
C SER A 37 -6.84 -17.19 -0.35
N PRO A 38 -6.48 -15.98 0.11
CA PRO A 38 -5.20 -15.35 -0.24
C PRO A 38 -4.00 -16.17 0.22
N PHE A 39 -4.09 -16.80 1.40
CA PHE A 39 -3.04 -17.68 1.91
C PHE A 39 -2.84 -18.91 1.03
N LEU A 40 -3.94 -19.59 0.64
CA LEU A 40 -3.88 -20.76 -0.24
C LEU A 40 -3.32 -20.41 -1.62
N LEU A 41 -3.70 -19.26 -2.17
CA LEU A 41 -3.17 -18.75 -3.44
C LEU A 41 -1.66 -18.51 -3.34
N ASN A 42 -1.22 -17.75 -2.33
CA ASN A 42 0.19 -17.42 -2.15
C ASN A 42 1.03 -18.68 -1.90
N ALA A 43 0.55 -19.63 -1.09
CA ALA A 43 1.22 -20.92 -0.87
C ALA A 43 1.38 -21.72 -2.17
N THR A 44 0.36 -21.71 -3.02
CA THR A 44 0.40 -22.37 -4.34
C THR A 44 1.43 -21.70 -5.25
N ILE A 45 1.39 -20.37 -5.37
CA ILE A 45 2.35 -19.62 -6.21
C ILE A 45 3.79 -19.87 -5.73
N GLN A 46 4.03 -19.75 -4.42
CA GLN A 46 5.34 -20.00 -3.83
C GLN A 46 5.83 -21.44 -4.07
N TYR A 47 4.94 -22.44 -3.99
CA TYR A 47 5.29 -23.81 -4.35
C TYR A 47 5.73 -23.93 -5.81
N HIS A 48 4.99 -23.34 -6.75
CA HIS A 48 5.33 -23.38 -8.17
C HIS A 48 6.62 -22.64 -8.51
N LEU A 49 6.86 -21.47 -7.90
CA LEU A 49 8.09 -20.71 -8.09
C LEU A 49 9.31 -21.48 -7.56
N LYS A 50 9.23 -22.10 -6.38
CA LYS A 50 10.34 -22.87 -5.76
C LYS A 50 10.67 -24.19 -6.45
N ARG A 51 9.83 -24.72 -7.34
CA ARG A 51 10.10 -25.99 -8.05
C ARG A 51 11.26 -25.90 -9.04
N LYS A 52 11.50 -24.72 -9.60
CA LYS A 52 12.64 -24.43 -10.46
C LYS A 52 13.21 -23.10 -10.00
N THR A 53 14.40 -23.09 -9.45
CA THR A 53 15.03 -21.84 -9.02
C THR A 53 15.75 -21.22 -10.20
N THR A 54 15.26 -20.05 -10.64
CA THR A 54 15.95 -19.18 -11.59
C THR A 54 15.98 -17.78 -11.00
N GLU A 55 16.96 -16.96 -11.39
CA GLU A 55 17.08 -15.57 -10.93
C GLU A 55 15.77 -14.80 -11.15
N PHE A 56 15.11 -15.00 -12.30
CA PHE A 56 13.83 -14.35 -12.58
C PHE A 56 12.66 -14.85 -11.71
N ARG A 57 12.66 -16.14 -11.31
CA ARG A 57 11.64 -16.65 -10.39
C ARG A 57 11.84 -16.12 -8.98
N GLU A 58 13.08 -15.97 -8.54
CA GLU A 58 13.41 -15.29 -7.27
C GLU A 58 12.95 -13.83 -7.32
N GLU A 59 13.20 -13.12 -8.43
CA GLU A 59 12.67 -11.76 -8.63
C GLU A 59 11.13 -11.71 -8.50
N ILE A 60 10.40 -12.65 -9.14
CA ILE A 60 8.93 -12.73 -9.00
C ILE A 60 8.54 -13.01 -7.54
N GLN A 61 9.26 -13.89 -6.83
CA GLN A 61 8.97 -14.23 -5.44
C GLN A 61 9.09 -13.01 -4.51
N ASP A 62 10.10 -12.18 -4.75
CA ASP A 62 10.35 -10.97 -3.97
C ASP A 62 9.39 -9.84 -4.33
N ASN A 63 8.80 -9.87 -5.53
CA ASN A 63 7.95 -8.81 -6.06
C ASN A 63 6.50 -9.23 -6.33
N ILE A 64 5.98 -10.24 -5.62
CA ILE A 64 4.58 -10.63 -5.69
C ILE A 64 3.81 -10.24 -4.42
N TYR A 65 2.64 -9.63 -4.62
CA TYR A 65 1.69 -9.34 -3.55
C TYR A 65 0.33 -9.95 -3.87
N VAL A 66 0.01 -11.04 -3.17
CA VAL A 66 -1.23 -11.83 -3.34
C VAL A 66 -1.38 -12.31 -4.78
N ASP A 67 -2.12 -11.58 -5.61
CA ASP A 67 -2.43 -11.86 -7.01
C ASP A 67 -1.75 -10.91 -8.00
N ASN A 68 -0.98 -9.93 -7.50
CA ASN A 68 -0.28 -8.94 -8.32
C ASN A 68 1.23 -9.19 -8.34
N VAL A 69 1.82 -9.21 -9.54
CA VAL A 69 3.27 -9.33 -9.75
C VAL A 69 3.81 -7.99 -10.22
N PHE A 70 4.88 -7.51 -9.58
CA PHE A 70 5.56 -6.28 -9.92
C PHE A 70 6.91 -6.60 -10.51
N LEU A 71 7.22 -6.01 -11.67
CA LEU A 71 8.49 -6.23 -12.35
C LEU A 71 9.00 -4.90 -12.86
N THR A 72 10.29 -4.67 -12.70
CA THR A 72 10.95 -3.45 -13.18
C THR A 72 11.97 -3.80 -14.27
N ALA A 73 12.17 -2.86 -15.18
CA ALA A 73 13.13 -2.98 -16.27
C ALA A 73 13.60 -1.58 -16.69
N HIS A 74 14.88 -1.47 -17.06
CA HIS A 74 15.48 -0.21 -17.50
C HIS A 74 15.24 0.10 -18.98
N GLN A 75 14.77 -0.88 -19.76
CA GLN A 75 14.56 -0.76 -21.20
C GLN A 75 13.28 -1.48 -21.62
N ILE A 76 12.64 -0.95 -22.68
CA ILE A 76 11.40 -1.50 -23.24
C ILE A 76 11.55 -2.97 -23.67
N PRO A 77 12.59 -3.39 -24.41
CA PRO A 77 12.74 -4.79 -24.81
C PRO A 77 12.83 -5.74 -23.61
N ALA A 78 13.63 -5.39 -22.60
CA ALA A 78 13.77 -6.16 -21.37
C ALA A 78 12.43 -6.24 -20.60
N ALA A 79 11.63 -5.17 -20.59
CA ALA A 79 10.32 -5.15 -19.96
C ALA A 79 9.32 -6.12 -20.64
N ILE A 80 9.36 -6.17 -21.97
CA ILE A 80 8.54 -7.08 -22.77
C ILE A 80 8.97 -8.53 -22.52
N GLU A 81 10.27 -8.80 -22.56
CA GLU A 81 10.83 -10.13 -22.31
C GLU A 81 10.44 -10.64 -20.91
N LYS A 82 10.67 -9.85 -19.86
CA LYS A 82 10.23 -10.19 -18.49
C LYS A 82 8.72 -10.44 -18.42
N GLY A 83 7.92 -9.63 -19.11
CA GLY A 83 6.46 -9.84 -19.16
C GLY A 83 6.05 -11.16 -19.81
N GLN A 84 6.70 -11.54 -20.91
CA GLN A 84 6.46 -12.82 -21.60
C GLN A 84 6.97 -14.00 -20.79
N GLU A 85 8.13 -13.87 -20.15
CA GLU A 85 8.66 -14.90 -19.26
C GLU A 85 7.75 -15.12 -18.04
N ALA A 86 7.24 -14.05 -17.44
CA ALA A 86 6.29 -14.16 -16.34
C ALA A 86 5.04 -14.94 -16.77
N LYS A 87 4.47 -14.67 -17.95
CA LYS A 87 3.34 -15.46 -18.47
C LYS A 87 3.69 -16.95 -18.54
N ARG A 88 4.83 -17.30 -19.13
CA ARG A 88 5.28 -18.71 -19.24
C ARG A 88 5.43 -19.36 -17.87
N VAL A 89 6.02 -18.66 -16.90
CA VAL A 89 6.21 -19.16 -15.52
C VAL A 89 4.88 -19.47 -14.84
N PHE A 90 3.89 -18.57 -14.98
CA PHE A 90 2.56 -18.77 -14.40
C PHE A 90 1.71 -19.78 -15.19
N GLU A 91 1.89 -19.89 -16.51
CA GLU A 91 1.27 -20.92 -17.34
C GLU A 91 1.68 -22.34 -16.91
N GLU A 92 2.94 -22.55 -16.49
CA GLU A 92 3.37 -23.83 -15.88
C GLU A 92 2.58 -24.19 -14.60
N ALA A 93 1.96 -23.20 -13.95
CA ALA A 93 1.11 -23.36 -12.79
C ALA A 93 -0.40 -23.38 -13.12
N ASP A 94 -0.76 -23.42 -14.41
CA ASP A 94 -2.14 -23.28 -14.91
C ASP A 94 -2.79 -21.96 -14.44
N MET A 95 -1.96 -20.91 -14.28
CA MET A 95 -2.38 -19.56 -13.89
C MET A 95 -2.19 -18.60 -15.06
N ASN A 96 -3.28 -17.99 -15.50
CA ASN A 96 -3.24 -16.99 -16.57
C ASN A 96 -2.92 -15.59 -16.00
N LEU A 97 -1.68 -15.14 -16.18
CA LEU A 97 -1.27 -13.78 -15.85
C LEU A 97 -1.81 -12.79 -16.90
N ARG A 98 -2.68 -11.88 -16.47
CA ARG A 98 -3.45 -10.96 -17.32
C ARG A 98 -3.37 -9.52 -16.79
N GLU A 99 -3.94 -8.58 -17.56
CA GLU A 99 -4.08 -7.17 -17.17
C GLU A 99 -2.75 -6.47 -16.85
N PHE A 100 -1.76 -6.60 -17.74
CA PHE A 100 -0.49 -5.90 -17.57
C PHE A 100 -0.72 -4.38 -17.57
N ARG A 101 -0.38 -3.72 -16.45
CA ARG A 101 -0.33 -2.26 -16.28
C ARG A 101 1.11 -1.80 -16.46
N ARG A 102 1.33 -0.75 -17.27
CA ARG A 102 2.68 -0.30 -17.67
C ARG A 102 2.69 1.22 -17.90
N ASN A 103 3.86 1.83 -17.74
CA ASN A 103 4.12 3.24 -18.07
C ASN A 103 4.61 3.47 -19.52
N SER A 104 4.71 2.41 -20.34
CA SER A 104 5.07 2.48 -21.77
C SER A 104 4.01 1.80 -22.65
N ARG A 105 3.63 2.50 -23.73
CA ARG A 105 2.61 2.04 -24.68
C ARG A 105 3.12 0.88 -25.54
N GLU A 106 4.41 0.84 -25.85
CA GLU A 106 5.07 -0.24 -26.58
C GLU A 106 5.05 -1.56 -25.81
N VAL A 107 5.26 -1.50 -24.49
CA VAL A 107 5.18 -2.70 -23.64
C VAL A 107 3.73 -3.19 -23.55
N LEU A 108 2.75 -2.27 -23.49
CA LEU A 108 1.34 -2.62 -23.43
C LEU A 108 0.89 -3.36 -24.69
N SER A 109 1.20 -2.83 -25.88
CA SER A 109 0.80 -3.44 -27.15
C SER A 109 1.42 -4.83 -27.37
N ALA A 110 2.65 -5.04 -26.88
CA ALA A 110 3.31 -6.34 -26.97
C ALA A 110 2.71 -7.40 -26.02
N LEU A 111 2.21 -7.00 -24.85
CA LEU A 111 1.77 -7.93 -23.80
C LEU A 111 0.25 -8.12 -23.73
N ASN A 112 -0.55 -7.12 -24.08
CA ASN A 112 -2.01 -7.18 -24.06
C ASN A 112 -2.56 -7.05 -25.50
N LYS A 113 -2.73 -8.18 -26.18
CA LYS A 113 -3.21 -8.21 -27.57
C LYS A 113 -4.68 -7.80 -27.74
N ASP A 114 -5.48 -7.79 -26.65
CA ASP A 114 -6.95 -7.67 -26.69
C ASP A 114 -7.51 -6.43 -25.95
N SER A 115 -6.67 -5.44 -25.59
CA SER A 115 -7.09 -4.28 -24.79
C SER A 115 -6.88 -2.97 -25.55
N ASP A 116 -7.88 -2.53 -26.32
CA ASP A 116 -7.89 -1.25 -27.03
C ASP A 116 -8.01 -0.02 -26.10
N SER A 117 -8.37 -0.22 -24.83
CA SER A 117 -8.42 0.89 -23.86
C SER A 117 -7.03 1.13 -23.25
N VAL A 118 -6.38 2.22 -23.67
CA VAL A 118 -5.23 2.77 -22.94
C VAL A 118 -5.72 3.27 -21.60
N GLN A 119 -5.58 2.46 -20.55
CA GLN A 119 -5.81 2.93 -19.19
C GLN A 119 -4.74 3.96 -18.81
N GLN A 120 -5.20 5.12 -18.35
CA GLN A 120 -4.33 6.21 -17.90
C GLN A 120 -3.89 6.04 -16.44
N SER A 121 -4.58 5.20 -15.68
CA SER A 121 -4.24 4.93 -14.29
C SER A 121 -4.50 3.48 -13.90
N ALA A 122 -3.77 3.02 -12.88
CA ALA A 122 -3.95 1.74 -12.22
C ALA A 122 -4.10 1.95 -10.71
N THR A 123 -4.55 0.94 -9.97
CA THR A 123 -4.49 0.96 -8.50
C THR A 123 -3.44 -0.04 -8.04
N LEU A 124 -2.49 0.43 -7.24
CA LEU A 124 -1.43 -0.36 -6.63
C LEU A 124 -1.58 -0.32 -5.11
N LEU A 125 -1.88 -1.47 -4.49
CA LEU A 125 -2.08 -1.57 -3.03
C LEU A 125 -3.09 -0.55 -2.45
N GLY A 126 -4.08 -0.12 -3.25
CA GLY A 126 -5.06 0.89 -2.86
C GLY A 126 -4.64 2.35 -3.15
N ILE A 127 -3.45 2.58 -3.71
CA ILE A 127 -2.96 3.89 -4.15
C ILE A 127 -3.14 4.00 -5.66
N VAL A 128 -3.54 5.18 -6.15
CA VAL A 128 -3.69 5.40 -7.59
C VAL A 128 -2.30 5.61 -8.19
N TRP A 129 -1.98 4.89 -9.27
CA TRP A 129 -0.78 5.08 -10.07
C TRP A 129 -1.18 5.70 -11.41
N ASP A 130 -0.72 6.91 -11.66
CA ASP A 130 -0.78 7.56 -12.97
C ASP A 130 0.29 6.91 -13.87
N LEU A 131 -0.16 6.14 -14.86
CA LEU A 131 0.72 5.35 -15.72
C LEU A 131 1.45 6.23 -16.74
N GLN A 132 0.90 7.39 -17.08
CA GLN A 132 1.49 8.28 -18.08
C GLN A 132 2.64 9.08 -17.48
N GLU A 133 2.40 9.70 -16.32
CA GLU A 133 3.41 10.51 -15.63
C GLU A 133 4.32 9.67 -14.72
N ASP A 134 3.98 8.39 -14.51
CA ASP A 134 4.69 7.49 -13.60
C ASP A 134 4.71 7.99 -12.14
N THR A 135 3.55 8.47 -11.67
CA THR A 135 3.39 9.08 -10.35
C THR A 135 2.37 8.34 -9.49
N MET A 136 2.66 8.20 -8.20
CA MET A 136 1.68 7.79 -7.21
C MET A 136 0.82 8.99 -6.82
N VAL A 137 -0.49 8.81 -6.85
CA VAL A 137 -1.48 9.82 -6.54
C VAL A 137 -2.21 9.43 -5.26
N PHE A 138 -2.02 10.24 -4.22
CA PHE A 138 -2.67 10.11 -2.93
C PHE A 138 -3.82 11.10 -2.87
N ASN A 139 -5.04 10.58 -2.93
CA ASN A 139 -6.25 11.37 -2.85
C ASN A 139 -6.81 11.34 -1.44
N THR A 140 -7.10 12.51 -0.92
CA THR A 140 -7.80 12.68 0.34
C THR A 140 -9.27 12.95 0.05
N LYS A 141 -10.17 12.35 0.82
CA LYS A 141 -11.61 12.52 0.59
C LYS A 141 -12.05 13.93 0.94
N LYS A 142 -13.12 14.37 0.28
CA LYS A 142 -13.91 15.50 0.76
C LYS A 142 -14.79 15.02 1.91
N CYS A 143 -14.89 15.84 2.95
CA CYS A 143 -15.71 15.58 4.12
C CYS A 143 -16.74 16.69 4.22
N ASP A 144 -18.00 16.37 3.89
CA ASP A 144 -19.08 17.35 4.03
C ASP A 144 -19.53 17.46 5.50
N ASN A 145 -19.44 16.34 6.24
CA ASN A 145 -19.75 16.27 7.65
C ASN A 145 -18.50 15.88 8.44
N TRP A 146 -17.92 16.83 9.15
CA TRP A 146 -16.71 16.59 9.93
C TRP A 146 -16.92 15.54 11.03
N PRO A 147 -15.94 14.65 11.27
CA PRO A 147 -15.97 13.73 12.39
C PRO A 147 -16.24 14.43 13.71
N ALA A 148 -17.27 13.96 14.41
CA ALA A 148 -17.71 14.51 15.69
C ALA A 148 -17.40 13.56 16.87
N THR A 149 -16.93 12.34 16.59
CA THR A 149 -16.59 11.33 17.61
C THR A 149 -15.21 10.74 17.36
N LYS A 150 -14.61 10.14 18.39
CA LYS A 150 -13.29 9.49 18.32
C LYS A 150 -13.27 8.38 17.26
N ARG A 151 -14.34 7.58 17.15
CA ARG A 151 -14.49 6.54 16.12
C ARG A 151 -14.47 7.13 14.73
N GLN A 152 -15.27 8.17 14.48
CA GLN A 152 -15.33 8.81 13.16
C GLN A 152 -13.99 9.44 12.79
N PHE A 153 -13.31 10.09 13.75
CA PHE A 153 -12.01 10.71 13.49
C PHE A 153 -10.94 9.66 13.15
N LEU A 154 -10.89 8.56 13.90
CA LEU A 154 -9.99 7.44 13.59
C LEU A 154 -10.31 6.83 12.22
N ALA A 155 -11.59 6.61 11.91
CA ALA A 155 -12.00 6.06 10.62
C ALA A 155 -11.52 6.96 9.47
N TYR A 156 -11.81 8.26 9.53
CA TYR A 156 -11.41 9.23 8.51
C TYR A 156 -9.89 9.27 8.31
N THR A 157 -9.13 9.33 9.41
CA THR A 157 -7.66 9.42 9.33
C THR A 157 -7.00 8.12 8.88
N ALA A 158 -7.62 6.97 9.13
CA ALA A 158 -7.13 5.67 8.69
C ALA A 158 -7.36 5.41 7.19
N GLU A 159 -8.30 6.12 6.55
CA GLU A 159 -8.50 6.03 5.10
C GLU A 159 -7.31 6.58 4.31
N PHE A 160 -6.53 7.48 4.90
CA PHE A 160 -5.30 7.97 4.28
C PHE A 160 -4.21 6.91 4.39
N TYR A 161 -4.14 6.05 3.37
CA TYR A 161 -3.20 4.94 3.31
C TYR A 161 -1.79 5.42 2.90
N ASP A 162 -0.88 5.47 3.86
CA ASP A 162 0.53 5.86 3.68
C ASP A 162 1.48 4.76 4.22
N PRO A 163 1.67 3.65 3.47
CA PRO A 163 2.46 2.50 3.94
C PRO A 163 3.95 2.84 4.14
N LEU A 164 4.47 3.75 3.31
CA LEU A 164 5.86 4.20 3.31
C LEU A 164 6.10 5.35 4.30
N GLY A 165 5.06 5.95 4.86
CA GLY A 165 5.17 7.06 5.81
C GLY A 165 5.64 8.36 5.17
N LEU A 166 5.41 8.58 3.88
CA LEU A 166 5.91 9.74 3.14
C LEU A 166 5.28 11.06 3.63
N PHE A 167 4.09 10.97 4.20
CA PHE A 167 3.34 12.11 4.73
C PHE A 167 3.34 12.13 6.26
N THR A 168 4.28 11.43 6.89
CA THR A 168 4.46 11.39 8.35
C THR A 168 4.40 12.77 9.02
N PRO A 169 5.06 13.83 8.52
CA PRO A 169 4.99 15.15 9.15
C PRO A 169 3.57 15.71 9.26
N ALA A 170 2.74 15.44 8.25
CA ALA A 170 1.34 15.85 8.24
C ALA A 170 0.51 14.92 9.15
N THR A 171 0.60 13.61 8.95
CA THR A 171 -0.22 12.62 9.68
C THR A 171 0.11 12.53 11.18
N LEU A 172 1.31 12.96 11.61
CA LEU A 172 1.69 12.97 13.01
C LEU A 172 0.75 13.83 13.86
N LYS A 173 0.32 14.99 13.36
CA LYS A 173 -0.63 15.87 14.09
C LYS A 173 -1.97 15.18 14.33
N LEU A 174 -2.44 14.40 13.35
CA LEU A 174 -3.66 13.60 13.47
C LEU A 174 -3.51 12.51 14.56
N LYS A 175 -2.36 11.82 14.58
CA LYS A 175 -2.05 10.81 15.60
C LYS A 175 -1.95 11.41 17.01
N LEU A 176 -1.35 12.60 17.13
CA LEU A 176 -1.24 13.33 18.40
C LEU A 176 -2.61 13.78 18.91
N PHE A 177 -3.48 14.29 18.03
CA PHE A 177 -4.84 14.64 18.40
C PHE A 177 -5.65 13.41 18.82
N LEU A 178 -5.52 12.29 18.10
CA LEU A 178 -6.14 11.04 18.52
C LEU A 178 -5.67 10.63 19.93
N GLN A 179 -4.36 10.70 20.22
CA GLN A 179 -3.86 10.46 21.58
C GLN A 179 -4.44 11.42 22.61
N HIS A 180 -4.61 12.70 22.28
CA HIS A 180 -5.25 13.68 23.15
C HIS A 180 -6.69 13.25 23.51
N LEU A 181 -7.48 12.81 22.52
CA LEU A 181 -8.83 12.27 22.77
C LEU A 181 -8.81 11.05 23.71
N TRP A 182 -7.80 10.18 23.60
CA TRP A 182 -7.61 9.06 24.53
C TRP A 182 -7.26 9.52 25.94
N LYS A 183 -6.44 10.56 26.09
CA LYS A 183 -6.09 11.15 27.40
C LYS A 183 -7.29 11.82 28.08
N LYS A 184 -8.22 12.36 27.30
CA LYS A 184 -9.50 12.89 27.78
C LYS A 184 -10.54 11.80 28.09
N GLU A 185 -10.21 10.53 27.90
CA GLU A 185 -11.07 9.39 28.18
C GLU A 185 -12.42 9.42 27.44
N TYR A 186 -12.47 10.02 26.24
CA TYR A 186 -13.67 9.95 25.40
C TYR A 186 -14.04 8.50 25.10
N ASP A 187 -15.33 8.16 25.16
CA ASP A 187 -15.84 6.93 24.57
C ASP A 187 -15.80 6.99 23.03
N TRP A 188 -15.94 5.84 22.37
CA TRP A 188 -15.82 5.75 20.91
C TRP A 188 -16.80 6.65 20.15
N ASP A 189 -18.05 6.68 20.61
CA ASP A 189 -19.18 7.36 19.96
C ASP A 189 -19.63 8.60 20.74
N GLN A 190 -18.89 8.99 21.77
CA GLN A 190 -19.14 10.23 22.50
C GLN A 190 -18.83 11.45 21.61
N PRO A 191 -19.75 12.42 21.51
CA PRO A 191 -19.49 13.67 20.79
C PRO A 191 -18.38 14.49 21.44
N PHE A 192 -17.53 15.10 20.61
CA PHE A 192 -16.51 16.06 21.06
C PHE A 192 -17.12 17.30 21.71
N ASP A 193 -16.42 17.84 22.70
CA ASP A 193 -16.65 19.22 23.16
C ASP A 193 -16.34 20.23 22.04
N ASN A 194 -16.78 21.48 22.23
CA ASN A 194 -16.63 22.52 21.22
C ASN A 194 -15.17 22.77 20.83
N THR A 195 -14.23 22.66 21.78
CA THR A 195 -12.80 22.91 21.56
C THR A 195 -12.16 21.80 20.74
N ASP A 196 -12.40 20.54 21.09
CA ASP A 196 -11.89 19.38 20.37
C ASP A 196 -12.53 19.28 19.00
N ARG A 197 -13.82 19.63 18.86
CA ARG A 197 -14.49 19.72 17.55
C ARG A 197 -13.80 20.74 16.63
N GLN A 198 -13.56 21.96 17.11
CA GLN A 198 -12.85 22.98 16.32
C GLN A 198 -11.44 22.54 15.94
N THR A 199 -10.72 21.90 16.88
CA THR A 199 -9.38 21.36 16.62
C THR A 199 -9.40 20.25 15.57
N ALA A 200 -10.36 19.33 15.66
CA ALA A 200 -10.54 18.25 14.69
C ALA A 200 -10.82 18.81 13.29
N VAL A 201 -11.74 19.77 13.18
CA VAL A 201 -12.06 20.45 11.92
C VAL A 201 -10.83 21.12 11.33
N ALA A 202 -10.15 21.97 12.09
CA ALA A 202 -8.97 22.69 11.62
C ALA A 202 -7.82 21.75 11.21
N LEU A 203 -7.68 20.59 11.87
CA LEU A 203 -6.71 19.58 11.48
C LEU A 203 -7.08 18.92 10.16
N LEU A 204 -8.34 18.52 9.98
CA LEU A 204 -8.79 17.75 8.82
C LEU A 204 -9.03 18.60 7.57
N GLU A 205 -9.44 19.86 7.71
CA GLU A 205 -9.57 20.83 6.61
C GLU A 205 -8.27 20.94 5.81
N ARG A 206 -7.13 20.91 6.50
CA ARG A 206 -5.80 20.94 5.88
C ARG A 206 -5.50 19.74 5.00
N PHE A 207 -6.24 18.64 5.16
CA PHE A 207 -6.08 17.43 4.35
C PHE A 207 -7.17 17.29 3.31
N GLN A 208 -8.26 18.06 3.34
CA GLN A 208 -9.44 17.73 2.53
C GLN A 208 -9.21 17.98 1.03
N GLY A 209 -9.63 17.01 0.21
CA GLY A 209 -9.74 17.18 -1.25
C GLY A 209 -8.41 17.46 -1.96
N GLN A 210 -7.29 17.18 -1.30
CA GLN A 210 -5.96 17.24 -1.90
C GLN A 210 -5.68 15.99 -2.74
N SER A 211 -5.02 16.22 -3.86
CA SER A 211 -4.41 15.19 -4.68
C SER A 211 -2.90 15.43 -4.65
N LEU A 212 -2.19 14.57 -3.92
CA LEU A 212 -0.73 14.66 -3.78
C LEU A 212 -0.10 13.70 -4.76
N LYS A 213 0.70 14.23 -5.68
CA LYS A 213 1.46 13.43 -6.63
C LYS A 213 2.87 13.24 -6.11
N LEU A 214 3.36 12.01 -6.19
CA LEU A 214 4.72 11.64 -5.84
C LEU A 214 5.32 10.86 -7.01
N ASP A 215 6.47 11.31 -7.48
CA ASP A 215 7.23 10.59 -8.49
C ASP A 215 7.70 9.25 -7.93
N GLN A 216 7.46 8.16 -8.66
CA GLN A 216 7.99 6.84 -8.28
C GLN A 216 9.48 6.70 -8.55
N LYS A 217 10.04 7.57 -9.39
CA LYS A 217 11.44 7.57 -9.74
C LYS A 217 12.25 8.06 -8.55
N LEU A 218 12.71 7.11 -7.73
CA LEU A 218 13.57 7.40 -6.60
C LEU A 218 14.85 8.11 -7.05
N THR A 219 15.41 7.77 -8.22
CA THR A 219 16.55 8.46 -8.86
C THR A 219 16.59 8.09 -10.34
N ALA A 220 16.90 9.03 -11.24
CA ALA A 220 16.87 8.81 -12.69
C ALA A 220 17.87 7.74 -13.17
N GLU A 221 19.02 7.63 -12.51
CA GLU A 221 20.09 6.66 -12.79
C GLU A 221 20.80 6.30 -11.47
N LEU A 222 20.70 5.04 -11.04
CA LEU A 222 21.46 4.54 -9.90
C LEU A 222 22.79 4.01 -10.39
N ASP A 223 23.86 4.79 -10.24
CA ASP A 223 25.16 4.14 -10.07
C ASP A 223 25.16 3.46 -8.69
N LYS A 224 24.96 2.14 -8.68
CA LYS A 224 24.97 1.33 -7.46
C LYS A 224 26.26 1.50 -6.64
N LYS A 225 27.37 1.94 -7.27
CA LYS A 225 28.64 2.22 -6.58
C LYS A 225 28.64 3.54 -5.81
N CYS A 226 27.77 4.48 -6.18
CA CYS A 226 27.72 5.84 -5.63
C CYS A 226 26.40 6.14 -4.89
N ALA A 227 25.59 5.12 -4.61
CA ALA A 227 24.33 5.25 -3.89
C ALA A 227 24.52 5.00 -2.39
N GLU A 228 24.04 5.92 -1.57
CA GLU A 228 24.11 5.87 -0.11
C GLU A 228 22.69 5.92 0.49
N ILE A 229 22.47 5.21 1.60
CA ILE A 229 21.23 5.35 2.38
C ILE A 229 21.58 6.09 3.67
N HIS A 230 20.98 7.25 3.86
CA HIS A 230 21.14 8.08 5.05
C HIS A 230 19.91 7.96 5.91
N VAL A 231 20.08 7.59 7.18
CA VAL A 231 18.98 7.48 8.14
C VAL A 231 19.13 8.51 9.22
N PHE A 232 18.12 9.36 9.36
CA PHE A 232 18.01 10.33 10.42
C PHE A 232 16.96 9.86 11.42
N VAL A 233 17.23 10.10 12.69
CA VAL A 233 16.31 9.79 13.78
C VAL A 233 16.16 11.01 14.66
N ASP A 234 14.95 11.22 15.16
CA ASP A 234 14.65 12.33 16.07
C ASP A 234 13.58 11.92 17.08
N ALA A 235 13.60 12.56 18.24
CA ALA A 235 12.71 12.27 19.33
C ALA A 235 12.33 13.52 20.12
N SER A 236 11.08 13.52 20.59
CA SER A 236 10.51 14.55 21.45
C SER A 236 9.68 13.91 22.55
N LYS A 237 9.17 14.75 23.47
CA LYS A 237 8.19 14.31 24.48
C LYS A 237 6.90 13.77 23.86
N SER A 238 6.58 14.16 22.64
CA SER A 238 5.31 13.85 21.97
C SER A 238 5.41 12.64 21.05
N ALA A 239 6.54 12.48 20.36
CA ALA A 239 6.73 11.46 19.35
C ALA A 239 8.22 11.22 19.07
N TYR A 240 8.51 10.07 18.47
CA TYR A 240 9.83 9.74 17.93
C TYR A 240 9.68 9.16 16.52
N SER A 241 10.67 9.39 15.68
CA SER A 241 10.62 9.04 14.27
C SER A 241 11.98 8.72 13.69
N ALA A 242 11.96 8.00 12.56
CA ALA A 242 13.10 7.78 11.70
C ALA A 242 12.71 8.01 10.25
N VAL A 243 13.66 8.49 9.46
CA VAL A 243 13.50 8.74 8.03
C VAL A 243 14.72 8.24 7.28
N ALA A 244 14.50 7.56 6.16
CA ALA A 244 15.55 7.05 5.29
C ALA A 244 15.51 7.79 3.95
N TYR A 245 16.65 8.34 3.56
CA TYR A 245 16.86 8.97 2.26
C TYR A 245 17.84 8.15 1.43
N LEU A 246 17.55 8.03 0.14
CA LEU A 246 18.50 7.60 -0.87
C LEU A 246 19.24 8.83 -1.37
N ARG A 247 20.56 8.81 -1.28
CA ARG A 247 21.43 9.82 -1.86
C ARG A 247 22.19 9.17 -3.02
N SER A 248 22.07 9.74 -4.20
CA SER A 248 22.86 9.32 -5.37
C SER A 248 23.62 10.50 -5.95
N TYR A 249 24.72 10.21 -6.64
CA TYR A 249 25.45 11.19 -7.43
C TYR A 249 25.12 10.98 -8.90
N SER A 250 24.54 11.98 -9.56
CA SER A 250 24.20 11.95 -10.97
C SER A 250 24.31 13.35 -11.55
N ARG A 251 24.74 13.47 -12.82
CA ARG A 251 24.87 14.76 -13.54
C ARG A 251 25.63 15.82 -12.73
N ASP A 252 26.74 15.41 -12.13
CA ASP A 252 27.61 16.25 -11.30
C ASP A 252 26.95 16.90 -10.07
N ARG A 253 25.87 16.31 -9.55
CA ARG A 253 25.23 16.74 -8.30
C ARG A 253 24.73 15.56 -7.47
N TYR A 254 24.57 15.81 -6.18
CA TYR A 254 23.86 14.89 -5.30
C TYR A 254 22.36 15.11 -5.39
N GLU A 255 21.62 14.03 -5.63
CA GLU A 255 20.16 13.99 -5.56
C GLU A 255 19.75 13.17 -4.33
N ASN A 256 18.72 13.63 -3.62
CA ASN A 256 18.23 12.97 -2.43
C ASN A 256 16.74 12.69 -2.57
N SER A 257 16.33 11.45 -2.32
CA SER A 257 14.95 11.02 -2.41
C SER A 257 14.52 10.32 -1.13
N LEU A 258 13.36 10.71 -0.62
CA LEU A 258 12.76 10.07 0.55
C LEU A 258 12.33 8.65 0.18
N LEU A 259 12.90 7.65 0.84
CA LEU A 259 12.54 6.25 0.65
C LEU A 259 11.35 5.86 1.51
N MET A 260 11.47 6.13 2.81
CA MET A 260 10.51 5.69 3.80
C MET A 260 10.70 6.49 5.08
N SER A 261 9.62 6.70 5.82
CA SER A 261 9.71 7.16 7.20
C SER A 261 8.80 6.37 8.12
N LYS A 262 9.11 6.37 9.41
CA LYS A 262 8.29 5.77 10.45
C LYS A 262 8.20 6.74 11.62
N SER A 263 6.97 6.94 12.11
CA SER A 263 6.69 7.72 13.31
C SER A 263 5.88 6.92 14.32
N ARG A 264 6.14 7.20 15.60
CA ARG A 264 5.39 6.66 16.73
C ARG A 264 5.11 7.79 17.71
N VAL A 265 3.88 7.84 18.21
CA VAL A 265 3.52 8.76 19.29
C VAL A 265 4.09 8.21 20.60
N ALA A 266 4.66 9.07 21.43
CA ALA A 266 5.23 8.69 22.71
C ALA A 266 4.11 8.17 23.66
N PRO A 267 4.40 7.20 24.54
CA PRO A 267 3.40 6.66 25.47
C PRO A 267 2.78 7.74 26.37
N ILE A 268 1.48 7.57 26.71
CA ILE A 268 0.73 8.51 27.56
C ILE A 268 1.34 8.65 28.95
N ARG A 269 1.82 7.55 29.53
CA ARG A 269 2.36 7.49 30.90
C ARG A 269 3.67 8.27 31.10
N GLY A 270 4.17 8.95 30.07
CA GLY A 270 5.39 9.73 30.10
C GLY A 270 6.63 8.85 30.13
N ILE A 271 7.65 9.24 29.39
CA ILE A 271 8.98 8.64 29.44
C ILE A 271 10.03 9.76 29.41
N THR A 272 11.17 9.53 30.05
CA THR A 272 12.28 10.48 30.02
C THR A 272 12.82 10.60 28.60
N ILE A 273 13.26 11.79 28.17
CA ILE A 273 13.71 12.08 26.80
C ILE A 273 14.76 11.08 26.24
N PRO A 274 15.72 10.56 27.04
CA PRO A 274 16.65 9.55 26.54
C PRO A 274 16.00 8.27 26.03
N ARG A 275 14.81 7.92 26.54
CA ARG A 275 14.10 6.70 26.12
C ARG A 275 13.48 6.84 24.72
N PRO A 276 12.70 7.89 24.38
CA PRO A 276 12.33 8.21 23.00
C PRO A 276 13.52 8.27 22.04
N GLU A 277 14.65 8.86 22.44
CA GLU A 277 15.86 8.93 21.60
C GLU A 277 16.40 7.53 21.27
N LEU A 278 16.52 6.66 22.27
CA LEU A 278 16.91 5.26 22.05
C LEU A 278 15.89 4.50 21.18
N MET A 279 14.60 4.76 21.37
CA MET A 279 13.55 4.17 20.55
C MET A 279 13.59 4.68 19.10
N ALA A 280 13.93 5.96 18.89
CA ALA A 280 14.14 6.55 17.57
C ALA A 280 15.31 5.86 16.85
N ALA A 281 16.45 5.69 17.54
CA ALA A 281 17.60 4.96 17.03
C ALA A 281 17.25 3.50 16.66
N LEU A 282 16.48 2.81 17.51
CA LEU A 282 16.01 1.45 17.24
C LEU A 282 15.14 1.37 15.98
N ILE A 283 14.16 2.26 15.83
CA ILE A 283 13.30 2.25 14.63
C ILE A 283 14.10 2.68 13.39
N GLY A 284 15.10 3.55 13.51
CA GLY A 284 16.01 3.92 12.43
C GLY A 284 16.87 2.75 11.97
N SER A 285 17.45 1.98 12.90
CA SER A 285 18.21 0.77 12.56
C SER A 285 17.33 -0.28 11.86
N ARG A 286 16.10 -0.49 12.36
CA ARG A 286 15.14 -1.40 11.71
C ARG A 286 14.71 -0.90 10.33
N LEU A 287 14.51 0.40 10.18
CA LEU A 287 14.18 1.04 8.90
C LEU A 287 15.30 0.83 7.89
N LEU A 288 16.56 1.04 8.30
CA LEU A 288 17.73 0.80 7.45
C LEU A 288 17.81 -0.65 6.98
N ASN A 289 17.64 -1.61 7.89
CA ASN A 289 17.69 -3.03 7.54
C ASN A 289 16.55 -3.43 6.60
N PHE A 290 15.36 -2.88 6.81
CA PHE A 290 14.21 -3.12 5.94
C PHE A 290 14.48 -2.62 4.53
N VAL A 291 14.88 -1.35 4.40
CA VAL A 291 15.12 -0.71 3.10
C VAL A 291 16.34 -1.30 2.37
N LYS A 292 17.36 -1.77 3.09
CA LYS A 292 18.51 -2.47 2.48
C LYS A 292 18.19 -3.88 1.99
N GLY A 293 17.27 -4.56 2.66
CA GLY A 293 16.85 -5.92 2.30
C GLY A 293 15.63 -5.97 1.39
N SER A 294 15.12 -4.80 0.97
CA SER A 294 14.05 -4.65 -0.02
C SER A 294 14.63 -4.42 -1.41
#